data_AF-A0A7J4AXF3-F1
#
_entry.id   AF-A0A7J4AXF3-F1
#
_cell.length_a   1.000
_cell.length_b   1.000
_cell.length_c   1.000
_cell.angle_alpha   90.00
_cell.angle_beta   90.00
_cell.angle_gamma   90.00
#
_symmetry.space_group_name_H-M   'P 1'
#
loop_
_entity.id
_entity.type
_entity.pdbx_description
1 polymer ?
#
loop_
_entity_poly.entity_id
_entity_poly.type
_entity_poly.pdbx_seq_one_letter_code
_entity_poly.pdbx_strand_id
1 'polypeptide(L)'
;MPKRRDLADYYLQTLAQEVARKYEYLSDYACNAFADKIAQIDIILEFVEDEDIKTQLEIAREILKRQGEAFWFMQAGELTNLGAKLGSKIVESSWNPNPSS
;
A
#
# COMPACT_ATOMS: atom_id res chain seq x y z
N MET A 1 29.33 -0.01 6.55
CA MET A 1 29.37 0.73 5.27
C MET A 1 28.81 -0.19 4.19
N PRO A 2 27.76 0.20 3.46
CA PRO A 2 27.13 -0.66 2.45
C PRO A 2 28.10 -0.87 1.28
N LYS A 3 28.21 -2.12 0.78
CA LYS A 3 29.16 -2.49 -0.28
C LYS A 3 28.62 -2.05 -1.64
N ARG A 4 29.24 -1.05 -2.28
CA ARG A 4 29.23 -0.58 -3.70
C ARG A 4 28.11 -0.96 -4.72
N ARG A 5 27.44 -2.13 -4.64
CA ARG A 5 26.16 -2.42 -5.33
C ARG A 5 24.94 -1.78 -4.65
N ASP A 6 25.14 -1.25 -3.44
CA ASP A 6 24.11 -1.04 -2.41
C ASP A 6 23.65 0.42 -2.26
N LEU A 7 23.86 1.26 -3.29
CA LEU A 7 23.40 2.65 -3.31
C LEU A 7 22.35 2.89 -4.40
N ALA A 8 22.53 2.30 -5.58
CA ALA A 8 21.53 2.37 -6.63
C ALA A 8 20.26 1.63 -6.20
N ASP A 9 20.37 0.43 -5.63
CA ASP A 9 19.22 -0.34 -5.13
C ASP A 9 18.58 0.29 -3.88
N TYR A 10 19.33 1.06 -3.09
CA TYR A 10 18.84 1.76 -1.90
C TYR A 10 18.10 3.07 -2.25
N TYR A 11 18.42 3.68 -3.39
CA TYR A 11 17.85 4.97 -3.84
C TYR A 11 17.01 4.87 -5.12
N LEU A 12 16.87 3.71 -5.75
CA LEU A 12 15.96 3.53 -6.88
C LEU A 12 14.53 3.51 -6.36
N GLN A 13 14.01 4.71 -6.19
CA GLN A 13 12.59 4.88 -6.04
C GLN A 13 11.95 4.87 -7.41
N THR A 14 10.86 4.13 -7.52
CA THR A 14 10.05 4.17 -8.72
C THR A 14 9.38 5.54 -8.80
N LEU A 15 9.09 5.99 -10.02
CA LEU A 15 8.30 7.20 -10.22
C LEU A 15 6.96 7.14 -9.46
N ALA A 16 6.36 5.95 -9.36
CA ALA A 16 5.14 5.73 -8.59
C ALA A 16 5.32 5.99 -7.09
N GLN A 17 6.48 5.65 -6.51
CA GLN A 17 6.77 5.94 -5.10
C GLN A 17 6.92 7.45 -4.85
N GLU A 18 7.60 8.18 -5.75
CA GLU A 18 7.72 9.64 -5.64
C GLU A 18 6.36 10.35 -5.83
N VAL A 19 5.53 9.86 -6.74
CA VAL A 19 4.17 10.38 -6.94
C VAL A 19 3.28 10.10 -5.71
N ALA A 20 3.35 8.90 -5.13
CA ALA A 20 2.60 8.56 -3.91
C ALA A 20 3.05 9.39 -2.70
N ARG A 21 4.33 9.77 -2.59
CA ARG A 21 4.79 10.71 -1.56
C ARG A 21 4.21 12.10 -1.70
N LYS A 22 4.06 12.56 -2.95
CA LYS A 22 3.48 13.88 -3.22
C LYS A 22 1.97 13.89 -3.00
N TYR A 23 1.30 12.76 -3.25
CA TYR A 23 -0.14 12.61 -3.17
C TYR A 23 -0.47 11.38 -2.31
N GLU A 24 -0.47 11.57 -0.99
CA GLU A 24 -0.59 10.47 -0.01
C GLU A 24 -1.83 9.60 -0.23
N TYR A 25 -2.95 10.19 -0.67
CA TYR A 25 -4.18 9.45 -0.96
C TYR A 25 -4.01 8.34 -2.01
N LEU A 26 -3.02 8.43 -2.91
CA LEU A 26 -2.80 7.42 -3.94
C LEU A 26 -2.43 6.05 -3.37
N SER A 27 -1.88 6.01 -2.15
CA SER A 27 -1.61 4.73 -1.48
C SER A 27 -2.89 3.96 -1.17
N ASP A 28 -4.01 4.65 -0.91
CA ASP A 28 -5.30 4.01 -0.62
C ASP A 28 -5.92 3.35 -1.85
N TYR A 29 -5.47 3.74 -3.05
CA TYR A 29 -5.95 3.20 -4.33
C TYR A 29 -5.11 2.00 -4.78
N ALA A 30 -3.87 1.90 -4.30
CA ALA A 30 -2.99 0.79 -4.62
C ALA A 30 -3.54 -0.52 -4.03
N CYS A 31 -3.46 -1.60 -4.81
CA CYS A 31 -3.93 -2.93 -4.39
C CYS A 31 -5.40 -2.94 -3.90
N ASN A 32 -6.24 -2.08 -4.49
CA ASN A 32 -7.63 -1.94 -4.10
C ASN A 32 -8.55 -2.02 -5.32
N ALA A 33 -9.44 -3.01 -5.35
CA ALA A 33 -10.35 -3.21 -6.48
C ALA A 33 -11.48 -2.17 -6.56
N PHE A 34 -11.72 -1.43 -5.47
CA PHE A 34 -12.73 -0.37 -5.38
C PHE A 34 -12.11 1.03 -5.33
N ALA A 35 -10.85 1.18 -5.76
CA ALA A 35 -10.17 2.46 -5.86
C ALA A 35 -10.99 3.52 -6.62
N ASP A 36 -11.76 3.11 -7.64
CA ASP A 36 -12.67 3.97 -8.37
C ASP A 36 -13.73 4.63 -7.48
N LYS A 37 -14.33 3.86 -6.56
CA LYS A 37 -15.39 4.33 -5.66
C LYS A 37 -14.83 5.12 -4.49
N ILE A 38 -13.64 4.74 -3.99
CA ILE A 38 -12.94 5.51 -2.96
C ILE A 38 -12.61 6.90 -3.51
N ALA A 39 -12.07 6.98 -4.74
CA ALA A 39 -11.79 8.26 -5.40
C ALA A 39 -13.06 9.11 -5.59
N GLN A 40 -14.21 8.49 -5.90
CA GLN A 40 -15.48 9.22 -5.96
C GLN A 40 -15.89 9.80 -4.60
N ILE A 41 -15.76 9.03 -3.51
CA ILE A 41 -16.06 9.54 -2.17
C ILE A 41 -15.11 10.67 -1.78
N ASP A 42 -13.81 10.53 -2.07
CA ASP A 42 -12.80 11.56 -1.80
C ASP A 42 -13.18 12.88 -2.47
N ILE A 43 -13.57 12.83 -3.74
CA ILE A 43 -14.04 14.01 -4.48
C ILE A 43 -15.31 14.59 -3.84
N ILE A 44 -16.29 13.75 -3.46
CA ILE A 44 -17.53 14.23 -2.84
C ILE A 44 -17.23 14.94 -1.50
N LEU A 45 -16.33 14.39 -0.68
CA LEU A 45 -15.95 14.96 0.60
C LEU A 45 -15.37 16.38 0.48
N GLU A 46 -14.77 16.75 -0.66
CA GLU A 46 -14.28 18.12 -0.91
C GLU A 46 -15.41 19.15 -1.02
N PHE A 47 -16.64 18.73 -1.34
CA PHE A 47 -17.78 19.63 -1.61
C PHE A 47 -18.90 19.54 -0.57
N VAL A 48 -18.88 18.56 0.33
CA VAL A 48 -19.91 18.42 1.37
C VAL A 48 -19.58 19.34 2.54
N GLU A 49 -20.54 20.16 2.96
CA GLU A 49 -20.41 21.03 4.13
C GLU A 49 -21.04 20.42 5.39
N ASP A 50 -22.02 19.51 5.21
CA ASP A 50 -22.75 18.86 6.29
C ASP A 50 -21.87 17.79 6.98
N GLU A 51 -21.61 17.98 8.28
CA GLU A 51 -20.72 17.12 9.07
C GLU A 51 -21.29 15.70 9.32
N ASP A 52 -22.62 15.55 9.38
CA ASP A 52 -23.24 14.23 9.54
C ASP A 52 -23.07 13.43 8.24
N ILE A 53 -23.25 14.08 7.08
CA ILE A 53 -23.03 13.48 5.77
C ILE A 53 -21.55 13.14 5.57
N LYS A 54 -20.62 14.03 5.94
CA LYS A 54 -19.17 13.74 5.90
C LYS A 54 -18.83 12.48 6.69
N THR A 55 -19.31 12.39 7.93
CA THR A 55 -19.06 11.23 8.79
C THR A 55 -19.55 9.93 8.14
N GLN A 56 -20.74 9.95 7.53
CA GLN A 56 -21.28 8.79 6.83
C GLN A 56 -20.43 8.40 5.60
N LEU A 57 -19.95 9.40 4.84
CA LEU A 57 -19.09 9.19 3.69
C LEU A 57 -17.72 8.65 4.09
N GLU A 58 -17.13 9.13 5.17
CA GLU A 58 -15.87 8.61 5.71
C GLU A 58 -16.00 7.14 6.16
N ILE A 59 -17.13 6.77 6.79
CA ILE A 59 -17.42 5.38 7.13
C ILE A 59 -17.55 4.54 5.86
N ALA A 60 -18.29 5.02 4.86
CA ALA A 60 -18.45 4.32 3.59
C ALA A 60 -17.10 4.14 2.86
N ARG A 61 -16.24 5.17 2.88
CA ARG A 61 -14.88 5.15 2.35
C ARG A 61 -14.05 4.04 2.99
N GLU A 62 -14.05 3.94 4.32
CA GLU A 62 -13.29 2.92 5.05
C GLU A 62 -13.81 1.50 4.76
N ILE A 63 -15.13 1.33 4.66
CA ILE A 63 -15.73 0.04 4.26
C ILE A 63 -15.23 -0.37 2.86
N LEU A 64 -15.29 0.53 1.89
CA LEU A 64 -14.85 0.27 0.53
C LEU A 64 -13.35 0.00 0.44
N LYS A 65 -12.54 0.71 1.24
CA LYS A 65 -11.10 0.46 1.35
C LYS A 65 -10.84 -0.99 1.73
N ARG A 66 -11.39 -1.44 2.86
CA ARG A 66 -11.16 -2.80 3.36
C ARG A 66 -11.75 -3.88 2.44
N GLN A 67 -12.93 -3.64 1.88
CA GLN A 67 -13.56 -4.58 0.94
C GLN A 67 -12.76 -4.70 -0.36
N GLY A 68 -12.29 -3.58 -0.91
CA GLY A 68 -11.55 -3.55 -2.15
C GLY A 68 -10.14 -4.14 -2.01
N GLU A 69 -9.47 -3.95 -0.87
CA GLU A 69 -8.22 -4.64 -0.52
C GLU A 69 -8.43 -6.16 -0.46
N ALA A 70 -9.46 -6.60 0.27
CA ALA A 70 -9.79 -8.02 0.38
C ALA A 70 -10.08 -8.64 -0.99
N PHE A 71 -10.90 -7.97 -1.80
CA PHE A 71 -11.25 -8.44 -3.14
C PHE A 71 -10.04 -8.47 -4.08
N TRP A 72 -9.14 -7.48 -3.98
CA TRP A 72 -7.90 -7.47 -4.74
C TRP A 72 -7.04 -8.69 -4.40
N PHE A 73 -6.87 -9.02 -3.11
CA PHE A 73 -6.15 -10.23 -2.70
C PHE A 73 -6.83 -11.52 -3.16
N MET A 74 -8.16 -11.59 -3.11
CA MET A 74 -8.90 -12.75 -3.64
C MET A 74 -8.63 -13.01 -5.13
N GLN A 75 -8.32 -11.97 -5.90
CA GLN A 75 -8.00 -12.06 -7.33
C GLN A 75 -6.49 -12.12 -7.61
N ALA A 76 -5.65 -11.84 -6.62
CA ALA A 76 -4.21 -11.82 -6.78
C ALA A 76 -3.66 -13.23 -7.01
N GLY A 77 -2.46 -13.29 -7.61
CA GLY A 77 -1.78 -14.55 -7.88
C GLY A 77 -1.44 -15.33 -6.59
N GLU A 78 -1.23 -16.64 -6.74
CA GLU A 78 -0.92 -17.55 -5.63
C GLU A 78 0.29 -17.11 -4.80
N LEU A 79 1.34 -16.59 -5.44
CA LEU A 79 2.53 -16.07 -4.75
C LEU A 79 2.22 -14.86 -3.87
N THR A 80 1.39 -13.93 -4.35
CA THR A 80 0.96 -12.76 -3.59
C THR A 80 0.14 -13.17 -2.37
N ASN A 81 -0.80 -14.11 -2.56
CA ASN A 81 -1.61 -14.65 -1.48
C ASN A 81 -0.79 -15.46 -0.46
N LEU A 82 0.18 -16.25 -0.94
CA LEU A 82 1.12 -16.97 -0.07
C LEU A 82 1.96 -15.98 0.74
N GLY A 83 2.47 -14.92 0.12
CA GLY A 83 3.21 -13.85 0.80
C GLY A 83 2.37 -13.17 1.89
N ALA A 84 1.14 -12.79 1.59
CA ALA A 84 0.22 -12.19 2.56
C ALA A 84 -0.09 -13.13 3.72
N LYS A 85 -0.29 -14.43 3.46
CA LYS A 85 -0.56 -15.45 4.48
C LYS A 85 0.63 -15.70 5.40
N LEU A 86 1.84 -15.74 4.84
CA LEU A 86 3.06 -16.01 5.61
C LEU A 86 3.49 -14.82 6.46
N GLY A 87 3.20 -13.60 6.01
CA GLY A 87 3.25 -12.38 6.83
C GLY A 87 4.50 -12.29 7.71
N SER A 88 5.67 -12.64 7.18
CA SER A 88 6.90 -12.57 7.97
C SER A 88 7.31 -11.10 8.09
N LYS A 89 7.63 -10.66 9.33
CA LYS A 89 8.47 -9.48 9.52
C LYS A 89 9.72 -9.68 8.67
N ILE A 90 10.14 -8.66 7.94
CA ILE A 90 11.45 -8.64 7.29
C ILE A 90 12.48 -8.89 8.41
N VAL A 91 13.01 -10.09 8.48
CA VAL A 91 14.17 -10.40 9.30
C VAL A 91 15.36 -10.08 8.42
N GLU A 92 16.09 -9.02 8.75
CA GLU A 92 17.39 -8.78 8.12
C GLU A 92 18.24 -10.04 8.31
N SER A 93 18.49 -10.75 7.20
CA SER A 93 19.39 -11.88 7.16
C SER A 93 20.78 -11.35 7.52
N SER A 94 21.26 -11.66 8.73
CA SER A 94 22.68 -11.52 9.07
C SER A 94 23.47 -12.61 8.38
N TRP A 95 23.55 -12.54 7.05
CA TRP A 95 24.41 -13.42 6.28
C TRP A 95 25.86 -13.18 6.72
N ASN A 96 26.43 -14.15 7.43
CA ASN A 96 27.83 -14.14 7.85
C ASN A 96 28.65 -14.89 6.78
N PRO A 97 29.44 -14.19 5.93
CA PRO A 97 30.23 -14.83 4.87
C PRO A 97 31.31 -15.80 5.37
N ASN A 98 31.70 -15.74 6.65
CA ASN A 98 32.76 -16.57 7.22
C ASN A 98 32.20 -17.39 8.39
N PRO A 99 31.79 -18.65 8.17
CA PRO A 99 31.71 -19.59 9.28
C PRO A 99 33.14 -19.80 9.79
N SER A 100 33.40 -19.38 11.02
CA SER A 100 34.68 -19.60 11.71
C SER A 100 35.05 -21.08 11.64
N SER A 101 36.19 -21.33 11.01
CA SER A 101 36.95 -22.59 10.97
C SER A 101 37.24 -23.17 12.35
#